data_AF-A0A8C4YSW0-F1
#
_entry.id   AF-A0A8C4YSW0-F1
#
_cell.length_a   1.000
_cell.length_b   1.000
_cell.length_c   1.000
_cell.angle_alpha   90.00
_cell.angle_beta   90.00
_cell.angle_gamma   90.00
#
_symmetry.space_group_name_H-M   'P 1'
#
loop_
_entity.id
_entity.type
_entity.pdbx_description
1 polymer ?
#
loop_
_entity_poly.entity_id
_entity_poly.type
_entity_poly.pdbx_seq_one_letter_code
_entity_poly.pdbx_strand_id
1 'polypeptide(L)'
;MPTSQNFDSLLKQFEGVTFSAESDVLLNTESDAQNSSDANETARYEVPKSSQMVNVTVQTITIQSLSGTRTLLNSSDVLLLPKYLDDQVCINVVLGVSYSITYTDAGEITAAAVSFVLGTINNTRLPIQQSFEITFTQLNTKPVPLSGNPGYVIGLPLRAGFRPPGSGIIQSTNTYGQLTILQSSSNQDCLAVEGVRTPVLFGYNMISGCKLRITASTECQPLANIILNVLKGQNFPEYVASFGNSQAQDVLDWVPITHIQSSEQGLCQIPVSFEIEVKWSKYGSLVNPQAKIVNVSAMVITTILAQTNFGSEKTIQIGSSVTFIDVSTPAEPGYKAQPTIDAKLPFDFFFPFV
;
A
#
# COMPACT_ATOMS: atom_id res chain seq x y z
N MET A 1 -14.91 14.54 -0.01
CA MET A 1 -14.95 13.16 -0.52
C MET A 1 -14.75 12.21 0.64
N PRO A 2 -15.58 11.18 0.80
CA PRO A 2 -15.33 10.09 1.73
C PRO A 2 -14.01 9.40 1.34
N THR A 3 -13.11 9.22 2.30
CA THR A 3 -11.89 8.44 2.21
C THR A 3 -11.92 7.42 3.33
N SER A 4 -11.17 6.32 3.21
CA SER A 4 -11.06 5.32 4.30
C SER A 4 -10.60 5.93 5.64
N GLN A 5 -9.93 7.08 5.60
CA GLN A 5 -9.42 7.78 6.77
C GLN A 5 -10.45 8.69 7.46
N ASN A 6 -11.48 9.15 6.74
CA ASN A 6 -12.51 10.05 7.31
C ASN A 6 -13.89 9.40 7.43
N PHE A 7 -14.06 8.19 6.88
CA PHE A 7 -15.34 7.50 6.82
C PHE A 7 -15.96 7.24 8.20
N ASP A 8 -15.21 6.71 9.17
CA ASP A 8 -15.72 6.44 10.52
C ASP A 8 -16.13 7.73 11.26
N SER A 9 -15.42 8.83 10.99
CA SER A 9 -15.74 10.15 11.55
C SER A 9 -17.00 10.73 10.90
N LEU A 10 -17.17 10.53 9.59
CA LEU A 10 -18.39 10.93 8.87
C LEU A 10 -19.57 10.08 9.30
N LEU A 11 -19.38 8.77 9.55
CA LEU A 11 -20.42 7.88 10.06
C LEU A 11 -20.91 8.33 11.44
N LYS A 12 -19.99 8.66 12.35
CA LYS A 12 -20.31 9.19 13.68
C LYS A 12 -20.99 10.56 13.65
N GLN A 13 -20.71 11.37 12.63
CA GLN A 13 -21.20 12.73 12.53
C GLN A 13 -22.62 12.83 11.94
N PHE A 14 -23.07 11.79 11.22
CA PHE A 14 -24.28 11.90 10.37
C PHE A 14 -25.43 10.90 10.61
N GLU A 15 -25.38 9.95 11.57
CA GLU A 15 -26.59 9.37 12.23
C GLU A 15 -26.29 8.29 13.31
N GLY A 16 -26.94 8.41 14.47
CA GLY A 16 -27.82 7.37 15.07
C GLY A 16 -27.31 5.99 15.55
N VAL A 17 -26.10 5.53 15.25
CA VAL A 17 -25.65 4.19 15.72
C VAL A 17 -24.38 4.30 16.56
N THR A 18 -24.58 4.35 17.88
CA THR A 18 -23.53 4.08 18.86
C THR A 18 -23.23 2.57 18.84
N PHE A 19 -22.08 2.16 18.31
CA PHE A 19 -21.44 0.92 18.75
C PHE A 19 -20.60 1.23 19.99
N SER A 20 -21.27 1.36 21.14
CA SER A 20 -20.57 1.33 22.44
C SER A 20 -20.23 -0.11 22.77
N ALA A 21 -18.96 -0.46 22.56
CA ALA A 21 -18.33 -1.58 23.25
C ALA A 21 -17.53 -1.00 24.42
N GLU A 22 -18.22 -0.56 25.46
CA GLU A 22 -17.60 -0.32 26.77
C GLU A 22 -18.69 -0.41 27.84
N SER A 23 -18.57 -1.45 28.67
CA SER A 23 -19.29 -1.53 29.92
C SER A 23 -18.57 -0.63 30.90
N ASP A 24 -19.17 0.49 31.28
CA ASP A 24 -18.95 1.05 32.60
C ASP A 24 -20.29 1.57 33.13
N VAL A 25 -20.78 0.81 34.11
CA VAL A 25 -21.86 1.16 35.01
C VAL A 25 -21.39 2.35 35.85
N LEU A 26 -22.17 3.44 35.91
CA LEU A 26 -22.48 4.13 37.16
C LEU A 26 -23.71 5.05 36.98
N LEU A 27 -24.63 4.93 37.93
CA LEU A 27 -25.91 5.62 38.03
C LEU A 27 -25.78 7.14 38.11
N ASN A 28 -26.71 7.86 37.48
CA ASN A 28 -27.61 8.76 38.21
C ASN A 28 -28.86 9.11 37.39
N THR A 29 -29.96 9.13 38.12
CA THR A 29 -31.34 9.43 37.76
C THR A 29 -31.55 10.87 37.28
N GLU A 30 -32.33 11.08 36.22
CA GLU A 30 -33.62 11.80 36.28
C GLU A 30 -34.37 11.77 34.94
N SER A 31 -35.70 11.87 35.07
CA SER A 31 -36.79 11.88 34.08
C SER A 31 -36.54 12.78 32.86
N ASP A 32 -36.97 12.43 31.65
CA ASP A 32 -38.37 12.44 31.23
C ASP A 32 -38.63 11.50 30.03
N ALA A 33 -39.80 10.87 30.04
CA ALA A 33 -40.36 10.16 28.91
C ALA A 33 -41.20 11.11 28.05
N GLN A 34 -40.97 11.14 26.74
CA GLN A 34 -42.05 11.26 25.75
C GLN A 34 -41.61 10.90 24.31
N ASN A 35 -42.14 9.78 23.83
CA ASN A 35 -42.50 9.38 22.46
C ASN A 35 -41.81 10.07 21.27
N SER A 36 -41.07 9.30 20.47
CA SER A 36 -41.33 9.25 19.01
C SER A 36 -41.19 7.81 18.50
N SER A 37 -42.08 7.47 17.58
CA SER A 37 -42.23 6.18 16.95
C SER A 37 -41.47 6.17 15.62
N ASP A 38 -40.18 5.84 15.62
CA ASP A 38 -39.39 5.78 14.39
C ASP A 38 -38.57 4.48 14.32
N ALA A 39 -39.29 3.36 14.17
CA ALA A 39 -38.70 2.07 13.83
C ALA A 39 -38.80 1.85 12.31
N ASN A 40 -38.03 2.61 11.51
CA ASN A 40 -37.74 2.33 10.09
C ASN A 40 -36.75 3.33 9.45
N GLU A 41 -35.59 3.59 10.08
CA GLU A 41 -34.54 4.42 9.44
C GLU A 41 -33.38 3.56 8.92
N THR A 42 -33.30 3.47 7.58
CA THR A 42 -32.11 3.03 6.83
C THR A 42 -31.08 4.16 6.79
N ALA A 43 -29.85 3.87 7.22
CA ALA A 43 -28.74 4.82 7.34
C ALA A 43 -28.40 5.57 6.04
N ARG A 44 -28.12 6.88 6.16
CA ARG A 44 -27.94 7.83 5.04
C ARG A 44 -26.50 8.35 4.94
N TYR A 45 -26.00 8.54 3.72
CA TYR A 45 -24.78 9.33 3.45
C TYR A 45 -25.17 10.63 2.76
N GLU A 46 -24.82 11.78 3.34
CA GLU A 46 -25.00 13.08 2.71
C GLU A 46 -23.63 13.69 2.35
N VAL A 47 -23.44 14.05 1.07
CA VAL A 47 -22.23 14.67 0.53
C VAL A 47 -22.49 16.17 0.40
N PRO A 48 -21.55 17.07 0.79
CA PRO A 48 -21.77 18.50 0.66
C PRO A 48 -21.94 18.88 -0.82
N LYS A 49 -23.16 19.29 -1.18
CA LYS A 49 -23.67 19.67 -2.52
C LYS A 49 -24.26 18.58 -3.42
N SER A 50 -24.68 17.43 -2.89
CA SER A 50 -25.60 16.55 -3.61
C SER A 50 -26.88 16.35 -2.81
N SER A 51 -28.02 16.79 -3.35
CA SER A 51 -29.35 16.53 -2.80
C SER A 51 -29.91 15.17 -3.21
N GLN A 52 -29.12 14.33 -3.91
CA GLN A 52 -29.52 13.00 -4.33
C GLN A 52 -29.00 11.94 -3.35
N MET A 53 -29.93 11.24 -2.73
CA MET A 53 -29.67 10.05 -1.93
C MET A 53 -29.55 8.82 -2.85
N VAL A 54 -28.56 7.97 -2.59
CA VAL A 54 -28.36 6.71 -3.32
C VAL A 54 -28.67 5.55 -2.37
N ASN A 55 -29.65 4.72 -2.74
CA ASN A 55 -30.01 3.54 -1.95
C ASN A 55 -28.88 2.51 -1.99
N VAL A 56 -28.54 1.94 -0.83
CA VAL A 56 -27.62 0.80 -0.73
C VAL A 56 -28.39 -0.48 -1.03
N THR A 57 -27.97 -1.20 -2.07
CA THR A 57 -28.61 -2.46 -2.50
C THR A 57 -27.85 -3.68 -1.98
N VAL A 58 -28.56 -4.69 -1.47
CA VAL A 58 -27.91 -5.95 -1.06
C VAL A 58 -27.55 -6.73 -2.32
N GLN A 59 -26.26 -6.91 -2.55
CA GLN A 59 -25.76 -7.61 -3.73
C GLN A 59 -25.71 -9.12 -3.48
N THR A 60 -25.04 -9.54 -2.41
CA THR A 60 -24.89 -10.95 -2.06
C THR A 60 -24.97 -11.18 -0.56
N ILE A 61 -25.47 -12.35 -0.17
CA ILE A 61 -25.42 -12.84 1.20
C ILE A 61 -24.77 -14.22 1.19
N THR A 62 -23.69 -14.38 1.94
CA THR A 62 -22.98 -15.66 2.09
C THR A 62 -23.16 -16.16 3.52
N ILE A 63 -23.67 -17.38 3.68
CA ILE A 63 -23.74 -18.04 4.99
C ILE A 63 -22.44 -18.81 5.24
N GLN A 64 -21.84 -18.62 6.41
CA GLN A 64 -20.69 -19.36 6.89
C GLN A 64 -21.09 -20.27 8.06
N SER A 65 -20.93 -21.57 7.87
CA SER A 65 -21.19 -22.59 8.89
C SER A 65 -20.13 -22.59 10.01
N LEU A 66 -20.39 -23.36 11.08
CA LEU A 66 -19.40 -23.59 12.13
C LEU A 66 -18.11 -24.23 11.59
N SER A 67 -18.15 -25.10 10.57
CA SER A 67 -16.93 -25.66 9.97
C SER A 67 -16.16 -24.67 9.09
N GLY A 68 -16.66 -23.44 8.89
CA GLY A 68 -16.06 -22.43 8.02
C GLY A 68 -16.48 -22.56 6.56
N THR A 69 -17.31 -23.56 6.21
CA THR A 69 -17.85 -23.73 4.86
C THR A 69 -18.77 -22.54 4.52
N ARG A 70 -18.56 -21.95 3.34
CA ARG A 70 -19.30 -20.79 2.84
C ARG A 70 -20.27 -21.19 1.72
N THR A 71 -21.51 -20.72 1.81
CA THR A 71 -22.56 -20.96 0.82
C THR A 71 -23.23 -19.64 0.45
N LEU A 72 -23.24 -19.32 -0.85
CA LEU A 72 -23.96 -18.16 -1.38
C LEU A 72 -25.47 -18.41 -1.33
N LEU A 73 -26.23 -17.46 -0.81
CA LEU A 73 -27.70 -17.47 -0.88
C LEU A 73 -28.17 -17.01 -2.25
N ASN A 74 -29.15 -17.72 -2.79
CA ASN A 74 -29.74 -17.41 -4.10
C ASN A 74 -30.70 -16.19 -4.07
N SER A 75 -31.04 -15.67 -2.89
CA SER A 75 -31.91 -14.50 -2.74
C SER A 75 -31.25 -13.48 -1.81
N SER A 76 -31.14 -12.24 -2.31
CA SER A 76 -30.61 -11.07 -1.61
C SER A 76 -31.69 -10.26 -0.88
N ASP A 77 -32.97 -10.60 -1.08
CA ASP A 77 -34.14 -9.85 -0.58
C ASP A 77 -34.66 -10.37 0.78
N VAL A 78 -33.98 -11.34 1.39
CA VAL A 78 -34.39 -11.91 2.68
C VAL A 78 -33.69 -11.18 3.81
N LEU A 79 -34.46 -10.47 4.64
CA LEU A 79 -33.95 -9.91 5.89
C LEU A 79 -33.63 -11.06 6.86
N LEU A 80 -32.34 -11.36 7.03
CA LEU A 80 -31.84 -12.37 7.94
C LEU A 80 -31.35 -11.72 9.23
N LEU A 81 -32.18 -11.78 10.27
CA LEU A 81 -31.81 -11.30 11.60
C LEU A 81 -31.04 -12.37 12.38
N PRO A 82 -30.10 -11.97 13.26
CA PRO A 82 -29.46 -12.88 14.20
C PRO A 82 -30.52 -13.64 15.00
N LYS A 83 -30.36 -14.97 15.08
CA LYS A 83 -31.30 -15.84 15.79
C LYS A 83 -30.54 -16.88 16.60
N TYR A 84 -30.99 -17.08 17.83
CA TYR A 84 -30.50 -18.15 18.69
C TYR A 84 -31.19 -19.48 18.35
N LEU A 85 -30.41 -20.54 18.25
CA LEU A 85 -30.83 -21.92 18.05
C LEU A 85 -30.42 -22.73 19.29
N ASP A 86 -31.40 -23.36 19.94
CA ASP A 86 -31.24 -24.31 21.04
C ASP A 86 -30.31 -23.87 22.19
N ASP A 87 -30.33 -22.58 22.51
CA ASP A 87 -29.58 -21.95 23.58
C ASP A 87 -28.03 -22.10 23.57
N GLN A 88 -27.46 -22.54 22.44
CA GLN A 88 -26.00 -22.78 22.32
C GLN A 88 -25.37 -22.20 21.06
N VAL A 89 -26.18 -21.94 20.03
CA VAL A 89 -25.70 -21.56 18.70
C VAL A 89 -26.46 -20.32 18.22
N CYS A 90 -25.74 -19.29 17.78
CA CYS A 90 -26.34 -18.12 17.14
C CYS A 90 -26.06 -18.16 15.64
N ILE A 91 -27.11 -18.10 14.83
CA ILE A 91 -27.05 -18.04 13.37
C ILE A 91 -27.29 -16.61 12.88
N ASN A 92 -26.94 -16.35 11.62
CA ASN A 92 -27.08 -15.04 10.96
C ASN A 92 -26.29 -13.91 11.64
N VAL A 93 -25.19 -14.24 12.33
CA VAL A 93 -24.32 -13.23 12.94
C VAL A 93 -23.46 -12.60 11.86
N VAL A 94 -23.41 -11.27 11.77
CA VAL A 94 -22.55 -10.60 10.79
C VAL A 94 -21.08 -10.86 11.14
N LEU A 95 -20.38 -11.63 10.31
CA LEU A 95 -18.93 -11.84 10.38
C LEU A 95 -18.17 -10.95 9.41
N GLY A 96 -18.83 -10.49 8.35
CA GLY A 96 -18.22 -9.53 7.45
C GLY A 96 -19.21 -8.76 6.59
N VAL A 97 -18.79 -7.56 6.19
CA VAL A 97 -19.55 -6.65 5.34
C VAL A 97 -18.60 -6.04 4.31
N SER A 98 -18.96 -6.13 3.04
CA SER A 98 -18.20 -5.53 1.93
C SER A 98 -19.10 -4.55 1.18
N TYR A 99 -18.79 -3.26 1.25
CA TYR A 99 -19.46 -2.20 0.51
C TYR A 99 -18.79 -1.97 -0.84
N SER A 100 -19.59 -1.76 -1.89
CA SER A 100 -19.13 -1.38 -3.22
C SER A 100 -19.84 -0.10 -3.66
N ILE A 101 -19.07 0.97 -3.82
CA ILE A 101 -19.56 2.31 -4.16
C ILE A 101 -19.06 2.68 -5.54
N THR A 102 -19.97 3.06 -6.44
CA THR A 102 -19.66 3.52 -7.79
C THR A 102 -19.85 5.02 -7.91
N TYR A 103 -18.90 5.74 -8.50
CA TYR A 103 -18.92 7.19 -8.59
C TYR A 103 -18.47 7.73 -9.97
N THR A 104 -18.87 8.96 -10.32
CA THR A 104 -18.48 9.65 -11.55
C THR A 104 -17.10 10.30 -11.45
N ASP A 105 -16.55 10.79 -12.56
CA ASP A 105 -15.33 11.60 -12.56
C ASP A 105 -15.44 12.90 -11.75
N ALA A 106 -16.65 13.47 -11.66
CA ALA A 106 -16.96 14.60 -10.78
C ALA A 106 -17.05 14.23 -9.28
N GLY A 107 -16.90 12.94 -8.93
CA GLY A 107 -16.99 12.47 -7.54
C GLY A 107 -18.40 12.21 -7.03
N GLU A 108 -19.41 12.21 -7.91
CA GLU A 108 -20.81 11.94 -7.56
C GLU A 108 -21.05 10.43 -7.44
N ILE A 109 -21.58 9.98 -6.31
CA ILE A 109 -21.94 8.58 -6.11
C ILE A 109 -23.18 8.26 -6.93
N THR A 110 -23.13 7.21 -7.74
CA THR A 110 -24.23 6.80 -8.64
C THR A 110 -24.87 5.49 -8.22
N ALA A 111 -24.13 4.62 -7.53
CA ALA A 111 -24.64 3.36 -7.01
C ALA A 111 -23.88 2.96 -5.74
N ALA A 112 -24.60 2.34 -4.80
CA ALA A 112 -24.03 1.72 -3.61
C ALA A 112 -24.60 0.32 -3.45
N ALA A 113 -23.73 -0.64 -3.17
CA ALA A 113 -24.09 -2.04 -2.95
C ALA A 113 -23.37 -2.58 -1.72
N VAL A 114 -23.96 -3.59 -1.08
CA VAL A 114 -23.40 -4.25 0.10
C VAL A 114 -23.48 -5.76 -0.04
N SER A 115 -22.43 -6.45 0.37
CA SER A 115 -22.38 -7.91 0.48
C SER A 115 -22.11 -8.33 1.92
N PHE A 116 -22.86 -9.32 2.40
CA PHE A 116 -22.77 -9.79 3.78
C PHE A 116 -22.17 -11.20 3.85
N VAL A 117 -21.37 -11.43 4.89
CA VAL A 117 -20.98 -12.77 5.36
C VAL A 117 -21.64 -13.00 6.72
N LEU A 118 -22.65 -13.87 6.75
CA LEU A 118 -23.41 -14.22 7.93
C LEU A 118 -22.92 -15.56 8.48
N GLY A 119 -22.41 -15.56 9.70
CA GLY A 119 -21.86 -16.73 10.38
C GLY A 119 -22.81 -17.41 11.33
N THR A 120 -22.48 -18.67 11.59
CA THR A 120 -22.94 -19.41 12.77
C THR A 120 -21.84 -19.43 13.82
N ILE A 121 -22.15 -19.03 15.06
CA ILE A 121 -21.22 -18.99 16.19
C ILE A 121 -21.77 -19.77 17.39
N ASN A 122 -20.87 -20.17 18.28
CA ASN A 122 -21.18 -20.75 19.59
C ASN A 122 -20.30 -20.08 20.66
N ASN A 123 -20.48 -20.46 21.92
CA ASN A 123 -19.74 -19.87 23.05
C ASN A 123 -18.22 -20.06 22.98
N THR A 124 -17.72 -21.03 22.20
CA THR A 124 -16.27 -21.27 22.04
C THR A 124 -15.57 -20.31 21.07
N ARG A 125 -16.33 -19.49 20.33
CA ARG A 125 -15.82 -18.54 19.32
C ARG A 125 -16.03 -17.09 19.70
N LEU A 126 -16.17 -16.82 21.00
CA LEU A 126 -16.25 -15.48 21.56
C LEU A 126 -14.87 -15.07 22.09
N PRO A 127 -14.42 -13.81 21.89
CA PRO A 127 -15.07 -12.76 21.10
C PRO A 127 -15.03 -13.05 19.58
N ILE A 128 -16.02 -12.54 18.84
CA ILE A 128 -16.04 -12.67 17.37
C ILE A 128 -15.14 -11.63 16.71
N GLN A 129 -14.52 -12.01 15.60
CA GLN A 129 -13.84 -11.07 14.71
C GLN A 129 -14.75 -10.75 13.53
N GLN A 130 -14.96 -9.46 13.26
CA GLN A 130 -15.73 -8.97 12.13
C GLN A 130 -14.80 -8.28 11.13
N SER A 131 -15.04 -8.50 9.83
CA SER A 131 -14.27 -7.87 8.75
C SER A 131 -15.14 -6.90 7.96
N PHE A 132 -14.74 -5.63 7.89
CA PHE A 132 -15.42 -4.62 7.09
C PHE A 132 -14.52 -4.19 5.95
N GLU A 133 -15.08 -4.14 4.75
CA GLU A 133 -14.39 -3.75 3.52
C GLU A 133 -15.25 -2.73 2.77
N ILE A 134 -14.59 -1.77 2.12
CA ILE A 134 -15.23 -0.79 1.26
C ILE A 134 -14.40 -0.57 0.01
N THR A 135 -15.05 -0.65 -1.14
CA THR A 135 -14.43 -0.46 -2.45
C THR A 135 -15.10 0.69 -3.17
N PHE A 136 -14.29 1.62 -3.68
CA PHE A 136 -14.74 2.72 -4.52
C PHE A 136 -14.29 2.47 -5.96
N THR A 137 -15.24 2.46 -6.90
CA THR A 137 -14.97 2.24 -8.32
C THR A 137 -15.50 3.42 -9.13
N GLN A 138 -14.62 4.07 -9.88
CA GLN A 138 -15.07 5.13 -10.78
C GLN A 138 -15.71 4.52 -12.03
N LEU A 139 -16.85 5.08 -12.45
CA LEU A 139 -17.60 4.65 -13.61
C LEU A 139 -16.72 4.64 -14.87
N ASN A 140 -16.81 3.56 -15.66
CA ASN A 140 -16.05 3.35 -16.90
C ASN A 140 -14.52 3.34 -16.75
N THR A 141 -14.01 3.17 -15.53
CA THR A 141 -12.58 2.98 -15.30
C THR A 141 -12.27 1.52 -14.98
N LYS A 142 -11.03 1.11 -15.24
CA LYS A 142 -10.49 -0.16 -14.75
C LYS A 142 -9.64 0.13 -13.52
N PRO A 143 -9.87 -0.56 -12.39
CA PRO A 143 -9.02 -0.42 -11.22
C PRO A 143 -7.56 -0.67 -11.60
N VAL A 144 -6.67 0.26 -11.25
CA VAL A 144 -5.23 0.07 -11.42
C VAL A 144 -4.72 -0.65 -10.16
N PRO A 145 -4.09 -1.82 -10.29
CA PRO A 145 -3.54 -2.52 -9.15
C PRO A 145 -2.44 -1.66 -8.51
N LEU A 146 -2.65 -1.26 -7.26
CA LEU A 146 -1.67 -0.55 -6.45
C LEU A 146 -0.84 -1.56 -5.67
N SER A 147 0.34 -1.14 -5.22
CA SER A 147 1.19 -1.99 -4.36
C SER A 147 0.74 -2.00 -2.90
N GLY A 148 -0.43 -1.44 -2.59
CA GLY A 148 -1.09 -1.40 -1.28
C GLY A 148 -1.87 -0.08 -1.07
N ASN A 149 -2.64 0.03 0.03
CA ASN A 149 -3.53 1.18 0.30
C ASN A 149 -3.93 1.34 1.79
N PRO A 150 -3.29 2.23 2.58
CA PRO A 150 -1.94 2.76 2.36
C PRO A 150 -0.89 1.66 2.50
N GLY A 151 0.38 2.02 2.37
CA GLY A 151 1.48 1.08 2.62
C GLY A 151 1.71 0.07 1.51
N TYR A 152 2.81 -0.67 1.64
CA TYR A 152 3.14 -1.75 0.72
C TYR A 152 2.65 -3.09 1.23
N VAL A 153 2.10 -3.89 0.31
CA VAL A 153 1.79 -5.31 0.53
C VAL A 153 2.99 -6.14 0.11
N ILE A 154 3.37 -7.10 0.95
CA ILE A 154 4.49 -8.02 0.68
C ILE A 154 4.25 -8.77 -0.63
N GLY A 155 5.26 -8.80 -1.50
CA GLY A 155 5.22 -9.48 -2.80
C GLY A 155 4.68 -8.67 -3.96
N LEU A 156 4.18 -7.45 -3.72
CA LEU A 156 3.85 -6.52 -4.80
C LEU A 156 5.10 -5.71 -5.21
N PRO A 157 5.19 -5.26 -6.47
CA PRO A 157 6.37 -4.57 -6.97
C PRO A 157 6.56 -3.20 -6.29
N LEU A 158 7.81 -2.81 -6.07
CA LEU A 158 8.14 -1.45 -5.67
C LEU A 158 7.79 -0.47 -6.78
N ARG A 159 7.10 0.61 -6.41
CA ARG A 159 6.73 1.66 -7.36
C ARG A 159 7.86 2.66 -7.47
N ALA A 160 8.34 2.88 -8.69
CA ALA A 160 9.49 3.74 -8.95
C ALA A 160 9.32 4.53 -10.25
N GLY A 161 10.07 5.62 -10.38
CA GLY A 161 10.00 6.50 -11.54
C GLY A 161 11.06 7.58 -11.58
N PHE A 162 10.91 8.45 -12.58
CA PHE A 162 11.80 9.58 -12.86
C PHE A 162 11.08 10.88 -12.63
N ARG A 163 11.83 11.93 -12.27
CA ARG A 163 11.24 13.26 -12.10
C ARG A 163 11.82 14.27 -13.10
N PRO A 164 11.16 14.51 -14.24
CA PRO A 164 11.53 15.61 -15.11
C PRO A 164 11.29 16.98 -14.42
N PRO A 165 12.07 18.01 -14.78
CA PRO A 165 11.90 19.35 -14.23
C PRO A 165 10.47 19.87 -14.42
N GLY A 166 9.85 20.36 -13.34
CA GLY A 166 8.53 20.99 -13.39
C GLY A 166 7.33 20.02 -13.56
N SER A 167 7.53 18.71 -13.38
CA SER A 167 6.46 17.70 -13.50
C SER A 167 6.40 16.76 -12.28
N GLY A 168 5.34 15.94 -12.23
CA GLY A 168 5.23 14.82 -11.29
C GLY A 168 6.16 13.66 -11.65
N ILE A 169 6.05 12.55 -10.93
CA ILE A 169 6.83 11.34 -11.19
C ILE A 169 6.31 10.64 -12.44
N ILE A 170 7.18 10.42 -13.43
CA ILE A 170 6.87 9.59 -14.59
C ILE A 170 7.21 8.13 -14.25
N GLN A 171 6.22 7.27 -14.42
CA GLN A 171 6.33 5.83 -14.18
C GLN A 171 6.15 5.04 -15.46
N SER A 172 6.79 3.88 -15.54
CA SER A 172 6.46 2.87 -16.56
C SER A 172 5.05 2.33 -16.35
N THR A 173 4.32 2.10 -17.44
CA THR A 173 3.01 1.41 -17.41
C THR A 173 3.16 -0.06 -17.02
N ASN A 174 4.34 -0.65 -17.23
CA ASN A 174 4.69 -1.96 -16.69
C ASN A 174 5.12 -1.81 -15.22
N THR A 175 4.21 -2.09 -14.29
CA THR A 175 4.44 -1.98 -12.84
C THR A 175 5.62 -2.82 -12.37
N TYR A 176 5.79 -4.03 -12.90
CA TYR A 176 6.92 -4.92 -12.60
C TYR A 176 8.24 -4.47 -13.26
N GLY A 177 8.19 -3.55 -14.22
CA GLY A 177 9.36 -3.00 -14.88
C GLY A 177 9.89 -1.70 -14.25
N GLN A 178 9.23 -1.16 -13.22
CA GLN A 178 9.56 0.16 -12.66
C GLN A 178 10.88 0.16 -11.88
N LEU A 179 11.12 -0.89 -11.08
CA LEU A 179 12.38 -1.10 -10.39
C LEU A 179 12.77 -2.57 -10.51
N THR A 180 13.96 -2.82 -11.04
CA THR A 180 14.41 -4.18 -11.37
C THR A 180 15.88 -4.38 -11.07
N ILE A 181 16.27 -5.61 -10.76
CA ILE A 181 17.66 -6.05 -10.69
C ILE A 181 18.00 -6.99 -11.85
N LEU A 182 19.29 -7.24 -12.03
CA LEU A 182 19.82 -8.23 -12.96
C LEU A 182 19.08 -9.57 -12.79
N GLN A 183 18.75 -10.24 -13.90
CA GLN A 183 18.21 -11.59 -13.88
C GLN A 183 19.27 -12.59 -14.34
N SER A 184 19.55 -13.59 -13.50
CA SER A 184 20.40 -14.71 -13.90
C SER A 184 19.74 -15.58 -14.97
N SER A 185 20.52 -16.04 -15.95
CA SER A 185 20.12 -17.02 -16.95
C SER A 185 20.71 -18.40 -16.61
N SER A 186 20.12 -19.48 -17.15
CA SER A 186 20.64 -20.85 -17.01
C SER A 186 22.06 -21.00 -17.58
N ASN A 187 22.37 -20.26 -18.63
CA ASN A 187 23.70 -20.25 -19.28
C ASN A 187 24.74 -19.48 -18.46
N GLN A 188 24.34 -18.81 -17.39
CA GLN A 188 25.17 -17.97 -16.52
C GLN A 188 25.96 -16.89 -17.26
N ASP A 189 25.51 -16.48 -18.44
CA ASP A 189 26.14 -15.42 -19.23
C ASP A 189 25.27 -14.15 -19.14
N CYS A 190 25.88 -13.10 -18.60
CA CYS A 190 25.22 -11.81 -18.37
C CYS A 190 24.91 -11.03 -19.66
N LEU A 191 25.61 -11.34 -20.77
CA LEU A 191 25.42 -10.66 -22.06
C LEU A 191 24.58 -11.47 -23.04
N ALA A 192 24.25 -12.72 -22.72
CA ALA A 192 23.53 -13.59 -23.64
C ALA A 192 22.04 -13.21 -23.82
N VAL A 193 21.44 -12.54 -22.83
CA VAL A 193 20.03 -12.13 -22.87
C VAL A 193 19.92 -10.67 -22.43
N GLU A 194 19.72 -9.77 -23.38
CA GLU A 194 19.49 -8.36 -23.09
C GLU A 194 18.05 -8.09 -22.67
N GLY A 195 17.86 -7.14 -21.73
CA GLY A 195 16.55 -6.59 -21.40
C GLY A 195 15.68 -7.40 -20.42
N VAL A 196 16.02 -8.66 -20.16
CA VAL A 196 15.30 -9.49 -19.17
C VAL A 196 15.78 -9.16 -17.76
N ARG A 197 14.87 -8.70 -16.90
CA ARG A 197 15.19 -8.23 -15.55
C ARG A 197 14.16 -8.72 -14.54
N THR A 198 14.60 -8.88 -13.30
CA THR A 198 13.75 -9.37 -12.21
C THR A 198 13.15 -8.19 -11.44
N PRO A 199 11.82 -8.13 -11.24
CA PRO A 199 11.17 -7.08 -10.47
C PRO A 199 11.61 -7.11 -9.01
N VAL A 200 11.79 -5.93 -8.42
CA VAL A 200 12.00 -5.80 -6.97
C VAL A 200 10.64 -5.84 -6.27
N LEU A 201 10.43 -6.86 -5.45
CA LEU A 201 9.17 -7.09 -4.72
C LEU A 201 9.32 -6.67 -3.26
N PHE A 202 8.35 -5.92 -2.74
CA PHE A 202 8.40 -5.45 -1.35
C PHE A 202 8.46 -6.63 -0.37
N GLY A 203 9.39 -6.55 0.59
CA GLY A 203 9.52 -7.54 1.67
C GLY A 203 10.35 -8.79 1.32
N TYR A 204 10.89 -8.89 0.09
CA TYR A 204 11.76 -10.00 -0.30
C TYR A 204 13.18 -9.52 -0.51
N ASN A 205 14.12 -10.05 0.28
CA ASN A 205 15.54 -9.86 0.01
C ASN A 205 15.90 -10.70 -1.22
N MET A 206 16.60 -10.10 -2.18
CA MET A 206 16.90 -10.70 -3.47
C MET A 206 18.39 -10.62 -3.75
N ILE A 207 18.94 -11.66 -4.36
CA ILE A 207 20.30 -11.66 -4.90
C ILE A 207 20.29 -12.41 -6.23
N SER A 208 20.95 -11.83 -7.22
CA SER A 208 21.02 -12.37 -8.57
C SER A 208 22.39 -12.04 -9.16
N GLY A 209 22.95 -12.96 -9.94
CA GLY A 209 24.29 -12.79 -10.49
C GLY A 209 24.61 -13.77 -11.60
N CYS A 210 25.65 -13.46 -12.37
CA CYS A 210 26.07 -14.26 -13.51
C CYS A 210 27.57 -14.09 -13.75
N LYS A 211 28.08 -14.94 -14.64
CA LYS A 211 29.47 -14.92 -15.07
C LYS A 211 29.57 -14.03 -16.31
N LEU A 212 30.60 -13.20 -16.33
CA LEU A 212 30.94 -12.40 -17.49
C LEU A 212 32.29 -12.84 -18.03
N ARG A 213 32.35 -13.22 -19.30
CA ARG A 213 33.60 -13.51 -20.01
C ARG A 213 34.13 -12.23 -20.64
N ILE A 214 35.33 -11.84 -20.25
CA ILE A 214 36.01 -10.65 -20.76
C ILE A 214 37.14 -11.11 -21.68
N THR A 215 37.14 -10.58 -22.91
CA THR A 215 38.14 -10.85 -23.93
C THR A 215 39.28 -9.83 -23.91
N ALA A 216 40.41 -10.20 -24.48
CA ALA A 216 41.65 -9.42 -24.48
C ALA A 216 41.59 -8.01 -25.08
N SER A 217 40.65 -7.77 -25.98
CA SER A 217 40.58 -6.54 -26.77
C SER A 217 39.70 -5.45 -26.15
N THR A 218 39.20 -5.62 -24.93
CA THR A 218 38.19 -4.71 -24.38
C THR A 218 38.81 -3.59 -23.55
N GLU A 219 38.59 -2.35 -23.98
CA GLU A 219 38.98 -1.16 -23.21
C GLU A 219 38.19 -1.08 -21.88
N CYS A 220 38.89 -0.70 -20.81
CA CYS A 220 38.33 -0.74 -19.46
C CYS A 220 37.11 0.17 -19.25
N GLN A 221 37.17 1.42 -19.71
CA GLN A 221 36.10 2.40 -19.47
C GLN A 221 34.79 2.01 -20.17
N PRO A 222 34.79 1.65 -21.47
CA PRO A 222 33.60 1.10 -22.12
C PRO A 222 33.07 -0.16 -21.43
N LEU A 223 33.95 -1.07 -21.03
CA LEU A 223 33.57 -2.29 -20.33
C LEU A 223 32.89 -1.99 -18.98
N ALA A 224 33.42 -1.05 -18.20
CA ALA A 224 32.83 -0.65 -16.93
C ALA A 224 31.39 -0.13 -17.11
N ASN A 225 31.15 0.67 -18.15
CA ASN A 225 29.82 1.19 -18.45
C ASN A 225 28.84 0.10 -18.90
N ILE A 226 29.30 -0.85 -19.72
CA ILE A 226 28.48 -2.00 -20.14
C ILE A 226 28.08 -2.82 -18.92
N ILE A 227 29.04 -3.15 -18.05
CA ILE A 227 28.77 -3.94 -16.85
C ILE A 227 27.85 -3.19 -15.88
N LEU A 228 28.06 -1.88 -15.70
CA LEU A 228 27.18 -1.07 -14.88
C LEU A 228 25.74 -1.10 -15.39
N ASN A 229 25.55 -1.02 -16.71
CA ASN A 229 24.22 -1.10 -17.34
C ASN A 229 23.59 -2.49 -17.20
N VAL A 230 24.39 -3.56 -17.23
CA VAL A 230 23.91 -4.92 -16.94
C VAL A 230 23.42 -5.01 -15.48
N LEU A 231 24.22 -4.51 -14.54
CA LEU A 231 23.91 -4.53 -13.11
C LEU A 231 22.66 -3.69 -12.78
N LYS A 232 22.68 -2.38 -13.09
CA LYS A 232 21.60 -1.45 -12.70
C LYS A 232 20.41 -1.40 -13.68
N GLY A 233 20.62 -1.77 -14.94
CA GLY A 233 19.67 -1.57 -16.03
C GLY A 233 19.87 -0.22 -16.76
N GLN A 234 19.31 -0.09 -17.96
CA GLN A 234 19.44 1.14 -18.75
C GLN A 234 18.63 2.30 -18.17
N ASN A 235 17.44 2.01 -17.62
CA ASN A 235 16.51 3.00 -17.07
C ASN A 235 16.32 2.77 -15.57
N PHE A 236 17.39 2.93 -14.79
CA PHE A 236 17.29 2.87 -13.33
C PHE A 236 16.58 4.13 -12.80
N PRO A 237 15.50 3.99 -12.00
CA PRO A 237 14.69 5.12 -11.54
C PRO A 237 15.42 6.03 -10.55
N GLU A 238 14.90 7.23 -10.35
CA GLU A 238 15.45 8.23 -9.41
C GLU A 238 14.68 8.27 -8.08
N TYR A 239 13.41 7.87 -8.09
CA TYR A 239 12.52 7.93 -6.94
C TYR A 239 11.76 6.62 -6.75
N VAL A 240 11.45 6.30 -5.49
CA VAL A 240 10.58 5.20 -5.07
C VAL A 240 9.43 5.77 -4.27
N ALA A 241 8.21 5.27 -4.48
CA ALA A 241 7.04 5.77 -3.79
C ALA A 241 7.09 5.38 -2.30
N SER A 242 6.74 6.29 -1.37
CA SER A 242 6.76 6.01 0.06
C SER A 242 5.68 4.99 0.46
N PHE A 243 4.51 5.03 -0.18
CA PHE A 243 3.41 4.09 0.02
C PHE A 243 3.00 3.41 -1.29
N GLY A 244 2.35 2.24 -1.19
CA GLY A 244 1.86 1.50 -2.36
C GLY A 244 0.83 2.27 -3.21
N ASN A 245 0.12 3.23 -2.61
CA ASN A 245 -0.90 4.08 -3.23
C ASN A 245 -0.45 5.52 -3.52
N SER A 246 0.82 5.89 -3.30
CA SER A 246 1.30 7.26 -3.52
C SER A 246 1.07 7.72 -4.97
N GLN A 247 0.49 8.89 -5.14
CA GLN A 247 0.14 9.42 -6.45
C GLN A 247 1.37 10.02 -7.13
N ALA A 248 1.44 9.93 -8.46
CA ALA A 248 2.56 10.47 -9.23
C ALA A 248 2.66 12.01 -9.13
N GLN A 249 1.54 12.69 -8.90
CA GLN A 249 1.47 14.15 -8.78
C GLN A 249 1.94 14.64 -7.41
N ASP A 250 1.91 13.78 -6.39
CA ASP A 250 2.34 14.13 -5.03
C ASP A 250 3.80 13.76 -4.83
N VAL A 251 4.70 14.60 -5.32
CA VAL A 251 6.15 14.35 -5.30
C VAL A 251 6.72 14.22 -3.88
N LEU A 252 6.11 14.87 -2.89
CA LEU A 252 6.56 14.81 -1.49
C LEU A 252 6.39 13.42 -0.88
N ASP A 253 5.51 12.63 -1.48
CA ASP A 253 5.22 11.26 -1.11
C ASP A 253 6.23 10.26 -1.72
N TRP A 254 7.27 10.74 -2.41
CA TRP A 254 8.31 9.93 -3.04
C TRP A 254 9.68 10.14 -2.39
N VAL A 255 10.40 9.03 -2.24
CA VAL A 255 11.74 8.97 -1.65
C VAL A 255 12.78 8.96 -2.78
N PRO A 256 13.73 9.91 -2.82
CA PRO A 256 14.82 9.86 -3.78
C PRO A 256 15.77 8.71 -3.48
N ILE A 257 16.26 8.06 -4.52
CA ILE A 257 17.28 7.01 -4.39
C ILE A 257 18.65 7.67 -4.24
N THR A 258 19.32 7.41 -3.11
CA THR A 258 20.65 7.94 -2.85
C THR A 258 21.70 7.05 -3.50
N HIS A 259 22.43 7.58 -4.47
CA HIS A 259 23.49 6.84 -5.15
C HIS A 259 24.83 6.95 -4.42
N ILE A 260 25.40 5.81 -4.05
CA ILE A 260 26.68 5.72 -3.35
C ILE A 260 27.70 5.07 -4.29
N GLN A 261 28.77 5.80 -4.61
CA GLN A 261 29.88 5.30 -5.41
C GLN A 261 31.09 5.08 -4.51
N SER A 262 31.55 3.84 -4.38
CA SER A 262 32.88 3.56 -3.83
C SER A 262 33.91 3.73 -4.94
N SER A 263 34.55 4.89 -5.03
CA SER A 263 35.67 5.14 -5.94
C SER A 263 36.93 5.42 -5.13
N GLU A 264 37.91 4.53 -5.20
CA GLU A 264 39.29 4.93 -4.95
C GLU A 264 39.83 5.63 -6.21
N GLN A 265 40.73 6.59 -6.08
CA GLN A 265 41.29 7.29 -7.23
C GLN A 265 42.47 6.47 -7.79
N GLY A 266 42.34 5.98 -9.03
CA GLY A 266 43.43 5.38 -9.82
C GLY A 266 43.18 3.93 -10.26
N LEU A 267 43.66 3.61 -11.49
CA LEU A 267 43.57 2.32 -12.21
C LEU A 267 42.16 1.86 -12.61
N CYS A 268 42.10 0.93 -13.57
CA CYS A 268 40.87 0.39 -14.18
C CYS A 268 39.92 -0.23 -13.13
N GLN A 269 38.79 0.44 -12.87
CA GLN A 269 37.76 -0.02 -11.95
C GLN A 269 36.57 -0.61 -12.71
N ILE A 270 36.24 -1.86 -12.40
CA ILE A 270 35.12 -2.58 -12.99
C ILE A 270 34.05 -2.78 -11.93
N PRO A 271 32.79 -2.37 -12.17
CA PRO A 271 31.69 -2.62 -11.24
C PRO A 271 31.39 -4.12 -11.20
N VAL A 272 31.29 -4.68 -10.00
CA VAL A 272 31.04 -6.11 -9.78
C VAL A 272 29.76 -6.36 -9.00
N SER A 273 29.34 -5.41 -8.15
CA SER A 273 28.08 -5.50 -7.40
C SER A 273 27.27 -4.22 -7.54
N PHE A 274 25.95 -4.37 -7.60
CA PHE A 274 24.99 -3.27 -7.48
C PHE A 274 23.97 -3.61 -6.40
N GLU A 275 24.02 -2.88 -5.29
CA GLU A 275 23.31 -3.23 -4.06
C GLU A 275 22.28 -2.15 -3.76
N ILE A 276 21.02 -2.56 -3.61
CA ILE A 276 19.92 -1.67 -3.27
C ILE A 276 19.51 -1.95 -1.83
N GLU A 277 19.56 -0.94 -0.98
CA GLU A 277 19.07 -1.02 0.39
C GLU A 277 17.78 -0.21 0.50
N VAL A 278 16.70 -0.88 0.93
CA VAL A 278 15.38 -0.28 1.12
C VAL A 278 15.04 -0.30 2.61
N LYS A 279 15.07 0.86 3.25
CA LYS A 279 14.61 1.02 4.64
C LYS A 279 13.13 1.37 4.65
N TRP A 280 12.38 0.64 5.46
CA TRP A 280 10.95 0.86 5.62
C TRP A 280 10.56 0.84 7.10
N SER A 281 9.44 1.46 7.44
CA SER A 281 8.91 1.48 8.79
C SER A 281 7.39 1.31 8.81
N LYS A 282 6.87 0.87 9.94
CA LYS A 282 5.45 0.82 10.26
C LYS A 282 4.97 2.23 10.58
N TYR A 283 4.05 2.72 9.75
CA TYR A 283 3.43 4.03 9.87
C TYR A 283 1.95 3.89 10.20
N GLY A 284 1.44 4.64 11.18
CA GLY A 284 0.03 4.64 11.55
C GLY A 284 -0.21 4.11 12.96
N SER A 285 -1.40 3.56 13.20
CA SER A 285 -1.81 3.05 14.51
C SER A 285 -1.19 1.68 14.81
N LEU A 286 -1.10 1.34 16.10
CA LEU A 286 -0.62 0.02 16.54
C LEU A 286 -1.49 -1.13 16.01
N VAL A 287 -2.80 -0.91 15.90
CA VAL A 287 -3.77 -1.91 15.44
C VAL A 287 -3.77 -2.11 13.92
N ASN A 288 -3.29 -1.12 13.15
CA ASN A 288 -3.25 -1.19 11.69
C ASN A 288 -2.04 -0.45 11.09
N PRO A 289 -0.80 -0.93 11.35
CA PRO A 289 0.41 -0.31 10.83
C PRO A 289 0.54 -0.52 9.32
N GLN A 290 0.86 0.55 8.60
CA GLN A 290 1.08 0.55 7.15
C GLN A 290 2.58 0.59 6.84
N ALA A 291 3.06 -0.27 5.94
CA ALA A 291 4.47 -0.29 5.57
C ALA A 291 4.85 0.91 4.69
N LYS A 292 5.69 1.81 5.20
CA LYS A 292 6.15 3.02 4.50
C LYS A 292 7.64 2.92 4.21
N ILE A 293 8.04 3.16 2.96
CA ILE A 293 9.46 3.31 2.60
C ILE A 293 9.94 4.68 3.08
N VAL A 294 11.07 4.70 3.79
CA VAL A 294 11.63 5.92 4.38
C VAL A 294 12.96 6.33 3.76
N ASN A 295 13.74 5.37 3.26
CA ASN A 295 15.00 5.63 2.61
C ASN A 295 15.34 4.52 1.61
N VAL A 296 15.90 4.91 0.48
CA VAL A 296 16.44 3.99 -0.52
C VAL A 296 17.83 4.44 -0.87
N SER A 297 18.79 3.51 -0.82
CA SER A 297 20.14 3.75 -1.32
C SER A 297 20.55 2.68 -2.33
N ALA A 298 21.38 3.09 -3.28
CA ALA A 298 21.91 2.22 -4.33
C ALA A 298 23.43 2.38 -4.38
N MET A 299 24.15 1.32 -4.07
CA MET A 299 25.61 1.29 -3.97
C MET A 299 26.21 0.48 -5.12
N VAL A 300 27.25 1.03 -5.75
CA VAL A 300 28.06 0.31 -6.76
C VAL A 300 29.38 -0.09 -6.12
N ILE A 301 29.67 -1.39 -6.08
CA ILE A 301 30.96 -1.92 -5.63
C ILE A 301 31.82 -2.21 -6.86
N THR A 302 33.05 -1.71 -6.83
CA THR A 302 34.03 -1.86 -7.91
C THR A 302 35.21 -2.74 -7.49
N THR A 303 35.89 -3.33 -8.48
CA THR A 303 37.16 -4.05 -8.29
C THR A 303 38.21 -3.53 -9.27
N ILE A 304 39.48 -3.61 -8.90
CA ILE A 304 40.58 -3.19 -9.76
C ILE A 304 40.97 -4.33 -10.69
N LEU A 305 40.93 -4.09 -12.00
CA LEU A 305 41.43 -5.04 -12.99
C LEU A 305 42.81 -4.59 -13.48
N ALA A 306 43.85 -5.36 -13.15
CA ALA A 306 45.21 -5.11 -13.65
C ALA A 306 45.24 -5.24 -15.18
N GLN A 307 45.53 -4.13 -15.87
CA GLN A 307 45.55 -4.03 -17.34
C GLN A 307 46.62 -4.91 -18.00
N THR A 308 47.60 -5.42 -17.25
CA THR A 308 48.73 -6.19 -17.78
C THR A 308 48.39 -7.62 -18.22
N ASN A 309 47.18 -8.12 -17.94
CA ASN A 309 46.79 -9.51 -18.18
C ASN A 309 45.62 -9.70 -19.16
N PHE A 310 45.32 -8.72 -20.01
CA PHE A 310 44.28 -8.92 -21.03
C PHE A 310 44.64 -10.02 -22.06
N GLY A 311 45.86 -10.55 -22.12
CA GLY A 311 46.24 -11.62 -23.06
C GLY A 311 45.49 -12.96 -22.94
N SER A 312 44.74 -13.21 -21.85
CA SER A 312 43.95 -14.43 -21.63
C SER A 312 42.50 -14.11 -21.28
N GLU A 313 41.55 -14.91 -21.77
CA GLU A 313 40.13 -14.83 -21.42
C GLU A 313 39.94 -14.90 -19.89
N LYS A 314 39.28 -13.90 -19.31
CA LYS A 314 39.02 -13.84 -17.86
C LYS A 314 37.52 -13.87 -17.61
N THR A 315 37.10 -14.74 -16.68
CA THR A 315 35.72 -14.77 -16.21
C THR A 315 35.61 -14.03 -14.88
N ILE A 316 34.69 -13.07 -14.77
CA ILE A 316 34.36 -12.39 -13.52
C ILE A 316 32.93 -12.73 -13.09
N GLN A 317 32.68 -12.73 -11.78
CA GLN A 317 31.32 -12.82 -11.24
C GLN A 317 30.80 -11.42 -10.99
N ILE A 318 29.60 -11.13 -11.48
CA ILE A 318 28.92 -9.87 -11.19
C ILE A 318 27.50 -10.16 -10.68
N GLY A 319 26.97 -9.27 -9.87
CA GLY A 319 25.64 -9.47 -9.29
C GLY A 319 24.95 -8.19 -8.83
N SER A 320 23.66 -8.32 -8.59
CA SER A 320 22.85 -7.27 -7.98
C SER A 320 22.04 -7.86 -6.84
N SER A 321 21.83 -7.06 -5.80
CA SER A 321 21.09 -7.47 -4.61
C SER A 321 20.13 -6.39 -4.15
N VAL A 322 19.11 -6.82 -3.42
CA VAL A 322 18.16 -5.95 -2.72
C VAL A 322 18.00 -6.45 -1.29
N THR A 323 18.12 -5.54 -0.34
CA THR A 323 17.90 -5.80 1.07
C THR A 323 16.84 -4.86 1.62
N PHE A 324 15.82 -5.43 2.26
CA PHE A 324 14.80 -4.70 3.00
C PHE A 324 15.15 -4.69 4.49
N ILE A 325 15.15 -3.50 5.09
CA ILE A 325 15.47 -3.30 6.51
C ILE A 325 14.29 -2.62 7.19
N ASP A 326 13.70 -3.30 8.18
CA ASP A 326 12.69 -2.72 9.06
C ASP A 326 13.39 -1.79 10.07
N VAL A 327 13.11 -0.49 9.98
CA VAL A 327 13.60 0.55 10.89
C VAL A 327 12.48 1.12 11.77
N SER A 328 11.39 0.37 11.95
CA SER A 328 10.28 0.73 12.82
C SER A 328 10.75 0.90 14.26
N THR A 329 10.33 2.00 14.89
CA THR A 329 10.39 2.13 16.35
C THR A 329 9.23 1.35 16.97
N PRO A 330 9.37 0.85 18.21
CA PRO A 330 8.24 0.35 18.98
C PRO A 330 7.13 1.41 19.03
N ALA A 331 5.88 0.97 18.95
CA ALA A 331 4.75 1.89 19.14
C ALA A 331 4.65 2.25 20.62
N GLU A 332 4.53 3.54 20.90
CA GLU A 332 4.24 4.02 22.25
C GLU A 332 2.72 4.22 22.42
N PRO A 333 2.13 3.74 23.53
CA PRO A 333 0.73 4.00 23.81
C PRO A 333 0.53 5.48 24.11
N GLY A 334 -0.29 6.16 23.29
CA GLY A 334 -0.61 7.56 23.48
C GLY A 334 -1.22 8.19 22.24
N TYR A 335 -1.89 9.32 22.42
CA TYR A 335 -2.29 10.17 21.31
C TYR A 335 -1.08 10.98 20.85
N LYS A 336 -0.89 11.10 19.52
CA LYS A 336 0.07 12.09 19.01
C LYS A 336 -0.33 13.46 19.56
N ALA A 337 0.67 14.22 19.99
CA ALA A 337 0.46 15.61 20.42
C ALA A 337 -0.30 16.37 19.32
N GLN A 338 -1.28 17.18 19.73
CA GLN A 338 -2.00 18.04 18.81
C GLN A 338 -0.98 18.97 18.11
N PRO A 339 -0.99 19.07 16.77
CA PRO A 339 -0.02 19.90 16.07
C PRO A 339 -0.18 21.36 16.50
N THR A 340 0.93 22.01 16.82
CA THR A 340 0.97 23.44 17.11
C THR A 340 0.69 24.20 15.81
N ILE A 341 -0.44 24.88 15.73
CA ILE A 341 -0.75 25.76 14.59
C ILE A 341 -0.03 27.08 14.82
N ASP A 342 1.13 27.25 14.18
CA ASP A 342 1.84 28.53 14.12
C ASP A 342 1.19 29.44 13.08
N ALA A 343 -0.04 29.88 13.36
CA ALA A 343 -0.75 30.84 12.51
C ALA A 343 -0.29 32.27 12.83
N LYS A 344 0.42 32.90 11.88
CA LYS A 344 0.61 34.36 11.88
C LYS A 344 -0.63 35.01 11.28
N LEU A 345 -1.56 35.42 12.13
CA LEU A 345 -2.75 36.14 11.70
C LEU A 345 -2.38 37.61 11.38
N PRO A 346 -2.96 38.20 10.32
CA PRO A 346 -2.91 39.64 10.07
C PRO A 346 -3.43 40.43 11.27
N PHE A 347 -3.00 41.69 11.40
CA PHE A 347 -3.33 42.54 12.55
C PHE A 347 -4.83 42.84 12.70
N ASP A 348 -5.60 42.68 11.63
CA ASP A 348 -7.01 43.01 11.48
C ASP A 348 -7.93 41.79 11.39
N PHE A 349 -7.42 40.58 11.65
CA PHE A 349 -8.18 39.32 11.52
C PHE A 349 -9.53 39.31 12.27
N PHE A 350 -9.63 40.05 13.39
CA PHE A 350 -10.85 40.16 14.19
C PHE A 350 -11.63 41.47 14.00
N PHE A 351 -11.28 42.32 13.03
CA PHE A 351 -12.03 43.57 12.82
C PHE A 351 -13.39 43.31 12.15
N PRO A 352 -14.54 43.84 12.64
CA PRO A 352 -14.75 44.71 13.81
C PRO A 352 -15.37 43.98 15.02
N PHE A 353 -15.11 42.69 15.18
CA PHE A 353 -15.78 41.79 16.12
C PHE A 353 -15.21 41.79 17.56
N VAL A 354 -14.34 42.76 17.90
CA VAL A 354 -13.79 42.99 19.25
C VAL A 354 -14.01 44.41 19.71
#